data_AF-A0A520DGJ4-F1
#
_entry.id   AF-A0A520DGJ4-F1
#
_cell.length_a   1.000
_cell.length_b   1.000
_cell.length_c   1.000
_cell.angle_alpha   90.00
_cell.angle_beta   90.00
_cell.angle_gamma   90.00
#
_symmetry.space_group_name_H-M   'P 1'
#
loop_
_entity.id
_entity.type
_entity.pdbx_description
1 polymer ?
#
loop_
_entity_poly.entity_id
_entity_poly.type
_entity_poly.pdbx_seq_one_letter_code
_entity_poly.pdbx_strand_id
1 'polypeptide(L)' 'MEAEKIKETVKKAAKELFRKYGYHKTSVNEIAKKARIAKATIYKYFESKEQVLDSILMDYLD' A
#
# COMPACT_ATOMS: atom_id res chain seq x y z
N MET A 1 1.26 15.20 -8.47
CA MET A 1 2.68 14.83 -8.71
C MET A 1 2.79 13.31 -8.91
N GLU A 2 3.82 12.82 -9.59
CA GLU A 2 4.05 11.38 -9.85
C GLU A 2 4.07 10.54 -8.55
N ALA A 3 4.71 11.07 -7.49
CA ALA A 3 4.79 10.42 -6.18
C ALA A 3 3.40 10.13 -5.56
N GLU A 4 2.47 11.07 -5.66
CA GLU A 4 1.13 10.90 -5.07
C GLU A 4 0.34 9.81 -5.79
N LYS A 5 0.46 9.73 -7.12
CA LYS A 5 -0.16 8.68 -7.92
C LYS A 5 0.38 7.29 -7.56
N ILE A 6 1.67 7.18 -7.24
CA ILE A 6 2.27 5.92 -6.78
C ILE A 6 1.72 5.55 -5.41
N LYS A 7 1.67 6.50 -4.46
CA LYS A 7 1.09 6.27 -3.12
C LYS A 7 -0.36 5.77 -3.22
N GLU A 8 -1.19 6.43 -4.01
CA GLU A 8 -2.58 6.00 -4.25
C GLU A 8 -2.68 4.60 -4.85
N THR A 9 -1.79 4.27 -5.80
CA THR A 9 -1.74 2.93 -6.41
C THR A 9 -1.41 1.85 -5.37
N VAL A 10 -0.44 2.12 -4.49
CA VAL A 10 -0.10 1.24 -3.36
C VAL A 10 -1.27 1.09 -2.41
N LYS A 11 -1.85 2.20 -1.96
CA LYS A 11 -2.99 2.21 -1.01
C LYS A 11 -4.18 1.44 -1.57
N LYS A 12 -4.51 1.61 -2.84
CA LYS A 12 -5.60 0.86 -3.50
C LYS A 12 -5.33 -0.64 -3.50
N ALA A 13 -4.14 -1.07 -3.91
CA ALA A 13 -3.76 -2.47 -3.93
C ALA A 13 -3.78 -3.09 -2.52
N ALA A 14 -3.25 -2.37 -1.53
CA ALA A 14 -3.24 -2.78 -0.13
C ALA A 14 -4.65 -2.89 0.45
N LYS A 15 -5.53 -1.88 0.24
CA LYS A 15 -6.96 -1.92 0.65
C LYS A 15 -7.66 -3.17 0.16
N GLU A 16 -7.48 -3.51 -1.13
CA GLU A 16 -8.11 -4.69 -1.72
C GLU A 16 -7.58 -6.01 -1.12
N LEU A 17 -6.28 -6.11 -0.86
CA LEU A 17 -5.68 -7.31 -0.25
C LEU A 17 -6.04 -7.44 1.23
N PHE A 18 -5.97 -6.36 1.99
CA PHE A 18 -6.38 -6.31 3.39
C PHE A 18 -7.85 -6.71 3.54
N ARG A 19 -8.75 -6.21 2.67
CA ARG A 19 -10.16 -6.61 2.67
C ARG A 19 -10.35 -8.09 2.37
N LYS A 20 -9.55 -8.66 1.45
CA LYS A 20 -9.73 -10.04 1.00
C LYS A 20 -9.10 -11.09 1.92
N TYR A 21 -7.92 -10.79 2.47
CA TYR A 21 -7.09 -11.76 3.19
C TYR A 21 -6.78 -11.35 4.64
N GLY A 22 -7.04 -10.10 5.02
CA GLY A 22 -6.64 -9.52 6.29
C GLY A 22 -5.22 -8.94 6.26
N TYR A 23 -4.96 -7.99 7.17
CA TYR A 23 -3.67 -7.31 7.29
C TYR A 23 -2.51 -8.29 7.52
N HIS A 24 -2.64 -9.21 8.48
CA HIS A 24 -1.55 -10.13 8.84
C HIS A 24 -1.17 -11.09 7.71
N LYS A 25 -2.13 -11.53 6.88
CA LYS A 25 -1.88 -12.45 5.75
C LYS A 25 -1.42 -11.76 4.47
N THR A 26 -1.36 -10.44 4.45
CA THR A 26 -0.92 -9.67 3.29
C THR A 26 0.53 -9.24 3.47
N SER A 27 1.37 -9.46 2.46
CA SER A 27 2.77 -9.02 2.43
C SER A 27 2.98 -7.81 1.51
N VAL A 28 4.06 -7.05 1.73
CA VAL A 28 4.46 -5.94 0.84
C VAL A 28 4.76 -6.45 -0.59
N ASN A 29 5.25 -7.69 -0.72
CA ASN A 29 5.46 -8.33 -2.03
C ASN A 29 4.15 -8.50 -2.81
N GLU A 30 3.09 -8.95 -2.14
CA GLU A 30 1.77 -9.12 -2.78
C GLU A 30 1.16 -7.77 -3.16
N ILE A 31 1.34 -6.76 -2.31
CA ILE A 31 0.92 -5.38 -2.60
C ILE A 31 1.65 -4.88 -3.86
N ALA A 32 2.97 -5.04 -3.94
CA ALA A 32 3.77 -4.65 -5.11
C ALA A 32 3.31 -5.35 -6.39
N LYS A 33 3.12 -6.68 -6.32
CA LYS A 33 2.64 -7.48 -7.46
C LYS A 33 1.27 -7.00 -7.94
N LYS A 34 0.36 -6.71 -7.02
CA LYS A 34 -0.99 -6.23 -7.35
C LYS A 34 -1.00 -4.80 -7.89
N ALA A 35 -0.18 -3.92 -7.31
CA ALA A 35 0.02 -2.54 -7.76
C ALA A 35 0.79 -2.44 -9.08
N ARG A 36 1.40 -3.54 -9.55
CA ARG A 36 2.26 -3.60 -10.75
C ARG A 36 3.44 -2.62 -10.67
N ILE A 37 4.06 -2.54 -9.50
CA ILE A 37 5.25 -1.72 -9.25
C ILE A 37 6.32 -2.56 -8.56
N ALA A 38 7.58 -2.14 -8.66
CA ALA A 38 8.66 -2.80 -7.95
C ALA A 38 8.51 -2.63 -6.43
N LYS A 39 8.85 -3.66 -5.66
CA LYS A 39 8.86 -3.60 -4.18
C LYS A 39 9.74 -2.45 -3.66
N ALA A 40 10.88 -2.22 -4.32
CA ALA A 40 11.78 -1.11 -4.01
C ALA A 40 11.10 0.26 -4.17
N THR A 41 10.21 0.40 -5.18
CA THR A 41 9.41 1.62 -5.36
C THR A 41 8.45 1.81 -4.20
N ILE A 42 7.85 0.75 -3.65
CA ILE A 42 7.02 0.88 -2.43
C ILE A 42 7.86 1.38 -1.27
N TYR A 43 9.03 0.78 -1.02
CA TYR A 43 9.90 1.20 0.08
C TYR A 43 10.47 2.61 -0.05
N LYS A 44 10.44 3.21 -1.24
CA LYS A 44 10.75 4.63 -1.43
C LYS A 44 9.71 5.56 -0.78
N TYR A 45 8.46 5.11 -0.65
CA TYR A 45 7.34 5.91 -0.15
C TYR A 45 6.74 5.41 1.17
N PHE A 46 6.92 4.12 1.47
CA PHE A 46 6.44 3.48 2.68
C PHE A 46 7.50 2.56 3.27
N GLU A 47 8.00 2.88 4.46
CA GLU A 47 9.00 2.14 5.21
C GLU A 47 8.51 0.74 5.62
N SER A 48 7.19 0.58 5.80
CA SER A 48 6.59 -0.68 6.26
C SER A 48 5.17 -0.89 5.74
N LYS A 49 4.66 -2.13 5.90
CA LYS A 49 3.24 -2.44 5.67
C LYS A 49 2.31 -1.69 6.63
N GLU A 50 2.81 -1.39 7.83
CA GLU A 50 2.10 -0.60 8.83
C GLU A 50 1.94 0.84 8.37
N GLN A 51 3.01 1.47 7.85
CA GLN A 51 2.90 2.83 7.31
C GLN A 51 1.93 2.93 6.11
N VAL A 52 1.81 1.86 5.29
CA VAL A 52 0.76 1.78 4.26
C VAL A 52 -0.63 1.77 4.89
N LEU A 53 -0.83 0.99 5.96
CA LEU A 53 -2.10 0.94 6.68
C LEU A 53 -2.41 2.29 7.33
N ASP A 54 -1.45 2.90 8.03
CA ASP A 54 -1.62 4.21 8.67
C ASP A 54 -2.02 5.26 7.65
N SER A 55 -1.35 5.30 6.49
CA SER A 55 -1.70 6.23 5.43
C SER A 55 -3.11 5.99 4.87
N ILE A 56 -3.57 4.74 4.82
CA ILE A 56 -4.96 4.42 4.43
C ILE A 56 -5.94 4.90 5.51
N LEU A 57 -5.60 4.72 6.79
CA LEU A 57 -6.45 5.15 7.91
C LEU A 57 -6.57 6.67 7.98
N MET A 58 -5.47 7.39 7.74
CA MET A 58 -5.47 8.85 7.67
C MET A 58 -6.40 9.38 6.56
N ASP A 59 -6.48 8.71 5.40
CA ASP A 59 -7.41 9.08 4.32
C ASP A 59 -8.91 9.03 4.75
N TYR A 60 -9.24 8.34 5.85
CA TYR A 60 -10.62 8.28 6.38
C TYR A 60 -10.89 9.33 7.47
N LEU A 61 -9.87 10.03 7.95
CA LEU A 61 -9.97 11.05 9.00
C LEU A 61 -10.06 12.47 8.45
N ASP A 62 -9.72 12.65 7.16
CA ASP A 62 -9.87 13.89 6.38
C ASP A 62 -11.21 13.92 5.62
#